data_AF-A0A1G4M6A4-F1
#
_entry.id   AF-A0A1G4M6A4-F1
#
_cell.length_a   1.000
_cell.length_b   1.000
_cell.length_c   1.000
_cell.angle_alpha   90.00
_cell.angle_beta   90.00
_cell.angle_gamma   90.00
#
_symmetry.space_group_name_H-M   'P 1'
#
loop_
_entity.id
_entity.type
_entity.pdbx_description
1 polymer ?
#
loop_
_entity_poly.entity_id
_entity_poly.type
_entity_poly.pdbx_seq_one_letter_code
_entity_poly.pdbx_strand_id
1 'polypeptide(L)'
;MFKTIGGLFRRQDQESLIKEYTKDLASITSKIHQLDQSLKRKDVTQSKWQRRLNLHGMSAIVLLNAVNYIQIGSRQIFALYAVLSIAFFILLKWLLRCWFNFSNERTIKKLDQLKVDHQEKLENLKQKTHFYSTNSLIQRFSSGEQQSEDAITLMDEEMKNKHEELDKLQKELENLKKQGDSSESQEQREKWFDKVLGVLSGGDIQLDRQIKPIVCAECGKSTGCYTVLGAPLKYVCPLCGWKFDSNEIDSTEEDKKRATDKKQLDISNPTYN
;
A
#
# COMPACT_ATOMS: atom_id res chain seq x y z
N MET A 1 58.20 20.62 17.46
CA MET A 1 57.34 19.97 18.48
C MET A 1 55.85 20.31 18.38
N PHE A 2 55.34 20.98 17.33
CA PHE A 2 53.95 21.47 17.28
C PHE A 2 52.95 20.63 16.45
N LYS A 3 53.31 19.46 15.91
CA LYS A 3 52.42 18.67 15.02
C LYS A 3 51.39 17.79 15.73
N THR A 4 51.50 17.56 17.04
CA THR A 4 50.62 16.65 17.79
C THR A 4 49.35 17.30 18.35
N ILE A 5 49.28 18.64 18.43
CA ILE A 5 48.15 19.34 19.05
C ILE A 5 46.93 19.43 18.10
N GLY A 6 47.14 19.42 16.78
CA GLY A 6 46.06 19.51 15.79
C GLY A 6 45.12 18.29 15.73
N GLY A 7 45.58 17.11 16.16
CA GLY A 7 44.79 15.88 16.13
C GLY A 7 43.71 15.81 17.22
N LEU A 8 43.98 16.37 18.40
CA LEU A 8 43.04 16.41 19.52
C LEU A 8 41.87 17.36 19.26
N PHE A 9 42.15 18.53 18.70
CA PHE A 9 41.12 19.49 18.31
C PHE A 9 40.19 18.94 17.22
N ARG A 10 40.74 18.25 16.21
CA ARG A 10 39.95 17.64 15.11
C ARG A 10 39.04 16.50 15.59
N ARG A 11 39.47 15.74 16.60
CA ARG A 11 38.68 14.64 17.16
C ARG A 11 37.52 15.14 18.02
N GLN A 12 37.76 16.18 18.81
CA GLN A 12 36.72 16.83 19.61
C GLN A 12 35.64 17.48 18.73
N ASP A 13 36.04 18.07 17.58
CA ASP A 13 35.14 18.64 16.58
C ASP A 13 34.24 17.59 15.92
N GLN A 14 34.76 16.40 15.60
CA GLN A 14 33.93 15.31 15.05
C GLN A 14 32.91 14.77 16.06
N GLU A 15 33.29 14.61 17.33
CA GLU A 15 32.36 14.13 18.35
C GLU A 15 31.23 15.13 18.64
N SER A 16 31.53 16.43 18.66
CA SER A 16 30.49 17.47 18.81
C SER A 16 29.55 17.50 17.60
N LEU A 17 30.09 17.40 16.38
CA LEU A 17 29.28 17.30 15.17
C LEU A 17 28.33 16.09 15.22
N ILE A 18 28.83 14.90 15.56
CA ILE A 18 27.99 13.69 15.67
C ILE A 18 26.88 13.90 16.72
N LYS A 19 27.19 14.51 17.87
CA LYS A 19 26.19 14.82 18.91
C LYS A 19 25.12 15.80 18.42
N GLU A 20 25.49 16.80 17.64
CA GLU A 20 24.53 17.76 17.05
C GLU A 20 23.61 17.07 16.04
N TYR A 21 24.18 16.31 15.09
CA TYR A 21 23.40 15.59 14.09
C TYR A 21 22.48 14.53 14.70
N THR A 22 22.94 13.79 15.71
CA THR A 22 22.09 12.81 16.42
C THR A 22 20.93 13.47 17.15
N LYS A 23 21.15 14.63 17.79
CA LYS A 23 20.08 15.43 18.40
C LYS A 23 19.07 15.92 17.36
N ASP A 24 19.56 16.39 16.22
CA ASP A 24 18.73 16.84 15.11
C ASP A 24 17.90 15.72 14.48
N LEU A 25 18.52 14.55 14.24
CA LEU A 25 17.84 13.36 13.73
C LEU A 25 16.77 12.87 14.70
N ALA A 26 17.06 12.85 16.01
CA ALA A 26 16.07 12.51 17.04
C ALA A 26 14.90 13.52 17.07
N SER A 27 15.21 14.81 16.92
CA SER A 27 14.20 15.87 16.82
C SER A 27 13.31 15.68 15.59
N ILE A 28 13.87 15.42 14.41
CA ILE A 28 13.11 15.17 13.18
C ILE A 28 12.28 13.89 13.31
N THR A 29 12.86 12.81 13.83
CA THR A 29 12.17 11.52 14.04
C THR A 29 10.98 11.67 14.98
N SER A 30 11.14 12.41 16.08
CA SER A 30 10.03 12.67 17.01
C SER A 30 8.92 13.50 16.36
N LYS A 31 9.25 14.50 15.53
CA LYS A 31 8.26 15.27 14.75
C LYS A 31 7.54 14.41 13.72
N ILE A 32 8.25 13.52 13.02
CA ILE A 32 7.64 12.54 12.10
C ILE A 32 6.65 11.66 12.87
N HIS A 33 7.05 11.12 14.02
CA HIS A 33 6.18 10.27 14.83
C HIS A 33 4.93 11.00 15.34
N GLN A 34 5.07 12.24 15.80
CA GLN A 34 3.95 13.07 16.22
C GLN A 34 2.98 13.36 15.08
N LEU A 35 3.48 13.67 13.87
CA LEU A 35 2.66 13.90 12.70
C LEU A 35 1.93 12.63 12.25
N ASP A 36 2.61 11.48 12.22
CA ASP A 36 2.02 10.19 11.89
C ASP A 36 0.92 9.80 12.89
N GLN A 37 1.16 10.00 14.18
CA GLN A 37 0.16 9.75 15.21
C GLN A 37 -1.04 10.69 15.08
N SER A 38 -0.81 11.96 14.75
CA SER A 38 -1.87 12.95 14.50
C SER A 38 -2.73 12.56 13.29
N LEU A 39 -2.11 12.11 12.19
CA LEU A 39 -2.79 11.58 11.01
C LEU A 39 -3.67 10.37 11.37
N LYS A 40 -3.10 9.37 12.04
CA LYS A 40 -3.85 8.18 12.49
C LYS A 40 -5.05 8.53 13.36
N ARG A 41 -4.90 9.47 14.30
CA ARG A 41 -6.01 9.94 15.15
C ARG A 41 -7.09 10.63 14.32
N LYS A 42 -6.73 11.43 13.32
CA LYS A 42 -7.68 12.07 12.39
C LYS A 42 -8.44 11.03 11.57
N ASP A 43 -7.79 10.01 11.04
CA ASP A 43 -8.44 8.96 10.24
C ASP A 43 -9.44 8.14 11.05
N VAL A 44 -9.07 7.76 12.28
CA VAL A 44 -9.97 7.06 13.21
C VAL A 44 -11.15 7.96 13.61
N THR A 45 -10.90 9.26 13.84
CA THR A 45 -11.96 10.21 14.19
C THR A 45 -12.89 10.45 13.00
N GLN A 46 -12.36 10.57 11.79
CA GLN A 46 -13.10 10.74 10.55
C GLN A 46 -14.04 9.56 10.29
N SER A 47 -13.55 8.32 10.40
CA SER A 47 -14.39 7.14 10.20
C SER A 47 -15.50 7.03 11.25
N LYS A 48 -15.21 7.33 12.52
CA LYS A 48 -16.22 7.41 13.58
C LYS A 48 -17.25 8.52 13.33
N TRP A 49 -16.80 9.67 12.84
CA TRP A 49 -17.66 10.81 12.55
C TRP A 49 -18.55 10.55 11.34
N GLN A 50 -18.02 9.95 10.27
CA GLN A 50 -18.80 9.50 9.11
C GLN A 50 -19.88 8.49 9.50
N ARG A 51 -19.56 7.52 10.37
CA ARG A 51 -20.55 6.57 10.87
C ARG A 51 -21.64 7.26 11.69
N ARG A 52 -21.27 8.15 12.61
CA ARG A 52 -22.23 8.92 13.41
C ARG A 52 -23.10 9.85 12.56
N LEU A 53 -22.51 10.55 11.60
CA LEU A 53 -23.23 11.43 10.68
C LEU A 53 -24.17 10.68 9.75
N ASN A 54 -23.82 9.47 9.33
CA ASN A 54 -24.76 8.62 8.58
C ASN A 54 -25.95 8.18 9.44
N LEU A 55 -25.70 7.71 10.67
CA LEU A 55 -26.77 7.24 11.55
C LEU A 55 -27.71 8.39 11.95
N HIS A 56 -27.16 9.50 12.44
CA HIS A 56 -27.95 10.66 12.85
C HIS A 56 -28.54 11.42 11.65
N GLY A 57 -27.82 11.50 10.53
CA GLY A 57 -28.28 12.17 9.31
C GLY A 57 -29.48 11.47 8.67
N MET A 58 -29.44 10.14 8.52
CA MET A 58 -30.57 9.39 7.96
C MET A 58 -31.81 9.48 8.87
N SER A 59 -31.62 9.35 10.18
CA SER A 59 -32.72 9.52 11.16
C SER A 59 -33.34 10.92 11.11
N ALA A 60 -32.52 11.97 11.08
CA ALA A 60 -32.98 13.34 10.99
C ALA A 60 -33.74 13.63 9.68
N ILE A 61 -33.28 13.10 8.54
CA ILE A 61 -33.95 13.26 7.24
C ILE A 61 -35.34 12.61 7.27
N VAL A 62 -35.46 11.39 7.81
CA VAL A 62 -36.76 10.69 7.91
C VAL A 62 -37.73 11.49 8.79
N LEU A 63 -37.27 11.98 9.95
CA LEU A 63 -38.09 12.80 10.85
C LEU A 63 -38.52 14.12 10.20
N LEU A 64 -37.61 14.82 9.52
CA LEU A 64 -37.92 16.05 8.78
C LEU A 64 -38.97 15.80 7.69
N ASN A 65 -38.83 14.73 6.92
CA ASN A 65 -39.81 14.38 5.89
C ASN A 65 -41.18 14.01 6.49
N ALA A 66 -41.22 13.29 7.61
CA ALA A 66 -42.46 12.95 8.31
C ALA A 66 -43.22 14.19 8.81
N VAL A 67 -42.51 15.18 9.37
CA VAL A 67 -43.13 16.45 9.80
C VAL A 67 -43.65 17.24 8.60
N ASN A 68 -42.85 17.35 7.53
CA ASN A 68 -43.27 18.05 6.31
C ASN A 68 -44.49 17.39 5.64
N TYR A 69 -44.62 16.07 5.74
CA TYR A 69 -45.79 15.33 5.23
C TYR A 69 -47.11 15.74 5.92
N ILE A 70 -47.08 16.01 7.22
CA ILE A 70 -48.28 16.42 7.98
C ILE A 70 -48.66 17.87 7.66
N GLN A 71 -47.67 18.72 7.41
CA GLN A 71 -47.88 20.17 7.30
C GLN A 71 -48.20 20.65 5.87
N ILE A 72 -47.79 19.90 4.84
CA ILE A 72 -47.92 20.28 3.43
C ILE A 72 -48.98 19.42 2.74
N GLY A 73 -50.12 20.02 2.40
CA GLY A 73 -51.24 19.32 1.76
C GLY A 73 -51.07 18.98 0.27
N SER A 74 -50.04 19.53 -0.40
CA SER A 74 -49.82 19.32 -1.83
C SER A 74 -48.72 18.28 -2.10
N ARG A 75 -49.04 17.29 -2.94
CA ARG A 75 -48.14 16.15 -3.24
C ARG A 75 -46.85 16.56 -3.96
N GLN A 76 -46.92 17.58 -4.82
CA GLN A 76 -45.77 18.03 -5.62
C GLN A 76 -44.72 18.77 -4.77
N ILE A 77 -45.16 19.62 -3.84
CA ILE A 77 -44.25 20.39 -2.98
C ILE A 77 -43.52 19.46 -2.01
N PHE A 78 -44.21 18.44 -1.48
CA PHE A 78 -43.59 17.40 -0.67
C PHE A 78 -42.48 16.67 -1.42
N ALA A 79 -42.74 16.22 -2.66
CA ALA A 79 -41.76 15.51 -3.48
C ALA A 79 -40.50 16.35 -3.73
N LEU A 80 -40.66 17.64 -4.06
CA LEU A 80 -39.53 18.55 -4.26
C LEU A 80 -38.68 18.74 -3.00
N TYR A 81 -39.32 18.91 -1.84
CA TYR A 81 -38.61 19.06 -0.56
C TYR A 81 -37.84 17.79 -0.18
N ALA A 82 -38.44 16.61 -0.38
CA ALA A 82 -37.79 15.33 -0.11
C ALA A 82 -36.49 15.19 -0.92
N VAL A 83 -36.56 15.46 -2.23
CA VAL A 83 -35.39 15.43 -3.13
C VAL A 83 -34.33 16.45 -2.70
N LEU A 84 -34.74 17.68 -2.37
CA LEU A 84 -33.82 18.73 -1.94
C LEU A 84 -33.08 18.36 -0.64
N SER A 85 -33.77 17.74 0.33
CA SER A 85 -33.17 17.30 1.59
C SER A 85 -32.08 16.24 1.39
N ILE A 86 -32.32 15.29 0.47
CA ILE A 86 -31.37 14.24 0.13
C ILE A 86 -30.18 14.83 -0.63
N ALA A 87 -30.44 15.71 -1.60
CA ALA A 87 -29.39 16.40 -2.35
C ALA A 87 -28.49 17.23 -1.43
N PHE A 88 -29.08 17.99 -0.50
CA PHE A 88 -28.33 18.77 0.49
C PHE A 88 -27.45 17.88 1.38
N PHE A 89 -27.96 16.74 1.84
CA PHE A 89 -27.17 15.80 2.63
C PHE A 89 -25.99 15.21 1.86
N ILE A 90 -26.18 14.84 0.59
CA ILE A 90 -25.11 14.36 -0.29
C ILE A 90 -24.06 15.45 -0.50
N LEU A 91 -24.50 16.68 -0.77
CA LEU A 91 -23.63 17.84 -0.98
C LEU A 91 -22.81 18.18 0.28
N LEU A 92 -23.45 18.17 1.45
CA LEU A 92 -22.77 18.35 2.74
C LEU A 92 -21.70 17.27 2.94
N LYS A 93 -22.02 15.99 2.69
CA LYS A 93 -21.04 14.88 2.79
C LYS A 93 -19.91 14.98 1.77
N TRP A 94 -20.17 15.52 0.59
CA TRP A 94 -19.14 15.76 -0.41
C TRP A 94 -18.19 16.88 0.04
N LEU A 95 -18.73 18.01 0.50
CA LEU A 95 -17.94 19.13 1.04
C LEU A 95 -17.07 18.69 2.22
N LEU A 96 -17.62 17.95 3.17
CA LEU A 96 -16.87 17.42 4.32
C LEU A 96 -15.74 16.52 3.87
N ARG A 97 -15.98 15.55 2.97
CA ARG A 97 -14.91 14.69 2.44
C ARG A 97 -13.84 15.49 1.72
N CYS A 98 -14.23 16.44 0.87
CA CYS A 98 -13.30 17.29 0.14
C CYS A 98 -12.41 18.09 1.11
N TRP A 99 -13.00 18.74 2.12
CA TRP A 99 -12.28 19.47 3.15
C TRP A 99 -11.29 18.59 3.92
N PHE A 100 -11.74 17.40 4.37
CA PHE A 100 -10.88 16.47 5.10
C PHE A 100 -9.72 15.98 4.23
N ASN A 101 -9.98 15.58 2.98
CA ASN A 101 -8.94 15.14 2.04
C ASN A 101 -7.91 16.25 1.81
N PHE A 102 -8.36 17.47 1.57
CA PHE A 102 -7.47 18.61 1.39
C PHE A 102 -6.62 18.91 2.63
N SER A 103 -7.19 18.78 3.83
CA SER A 103 -6.44 18.92 5.09
C SER A 103 -5.39 17.81 5.27
N ASN A 104 -5.75 16.58 4.91
CA ASN A 104 -4.86 15.42 4.98
C ASN A 104 -3.70 15.55 4.00
N GLU A 105 -3.94 15.94 2.75
CA GLU A 105 -2.89 16.15 1.74
C GLU A 105 -1.82 17.14 2.22
N ARG A 106 -2.22 18.26 2.83
CA ARG A 106 -1.28 19.24 3.39
C ARG A 106 -0.41 18.64 4.50
N THR A 107 -0.97 17.75 5.31
CA THR A 107 -0.25 17.11 6.41
C THR A 107 0.70 16.03 5.89
N ILE A 108 0.25 15.24 4.90
CA ILE A 108 1.07 14.21 4.23
C ILE A 108 2.28 14.86 3.56
N LYS A 109 2.09 15.94 2.80
CA LYS A 109 3.20 16.67 2.15
C LYS A 109 4.26 17.15 3.15
N LYS A 110 3.85 17.66 4.31
CA LYS A 110 4.79 18.06 5.37
C LYS A 110 5.55 16.88 5.97
N LEU A 111 4.87 15.74 6.12
CA LEU A 111 5.49 14.51 6.61
C LEU A 111 6.54 14.00 5.60
N ASP A 112 6.22 14.03 4.31
CA ASP A 112 7.16 13.63 3.26
C ASP A 112 8.36 14.57 3.19
N GLN A 113 8.15 15.89 3.29
CA GLN A 113 9.25 16.85 3.42
C GLN A 113 10.16 16.52 4.61
N LEU A 114 9.59 16.25 5.79
CA LEU A 114 10.40 15.88 6.96
C LEU A 114 11.18 14.57 6.78
N LYS A 115 10.64 13.59 6.03
CA LYS A 115 11.36 12.35 5.70
C LYS A 115 12.52 12.60 4.74
N VAL A 116 12.32 13.48 3.75
CA VAL A 116 13.39 13.90 2.84
C VAL A 116 14.49 14.63 3.62
N ASP A 117 14.13 15.58 4.49
CA ASP A 117 15.09 16.30 5.35
C ASP A 117 15.85 15.33 6.26
N HIS A 118 15.17 14.33 6.82
CA HIS A 118 15.79 13.28 7.62
C HIS A 118 16.84 12.50 6.82
N GLN A 119 16.49 12.07 5.61
CA GLN A 119 17.39 11.33 4.73
C GLN A 119 18.57 12.19 4.30
N GLU A 120 18.34 13.44 3.92
CA GLU A 120 19.37 14.39 3.51
C GLU A 120 20.36 14.66 4.66
N LYS A 121 19.89 14.86 5.90
CA LYS A 121 20.78 15.03 7.06
C LYS A 121 21.60 13.78 7.36
N LEU A 122 21.01 12.60 7.18
CA LEU A 122 21.69 11.32 7.37
C LEU A 122 22.78 11.11 6.32
N GLU A 123 22.52 11.44 5.06
CA GLU A 123 23.51 11.42 3.97
C GLU A 123 24.65 12.42 4.20
N ASN A 124 24.32 13.65 4.61
CA ASN A 124 25.33 14.65 4.98
C ASN A 124 26.22 14.17 6.13
N LEU A 125 25.65 13.50 7.14
CA LEU A 125 26.42 12.91 8.24
C LEU A 125 27.35 11.81 7.73
N LYS A 126 26.87 10.89 6.88
CA LYS A 126 27.70 9.82 6.28
C LYS A 126 28.85 10.39 5.45
N GLN A 127 28.61 11.45 4.68
CA GLN A 127 29.64 12.11 3.89
C GLN A 127 30.71 12.74 4.77
N LYS A 128 30.32 13.51 5.80
CA LYS A 128 31.26 14.19 6.73
C LYS A 128 32.04 13.22 7.60
N THR A 129 31.46 12.07 7.92
CA THR A 129 32.12 11.01 8.72
C THR A 129 32.94 10.05 7.88
N HIS A 130 33.06 10.29 6.56
CA HIS A 130 33.76 9.39 5.64
C HIS A 130 33.24 7.94 5.75
N PHE A 131 31.94 7.79 6.00
CA PHE A 131 31.31 6.49 6.19
C PHE A 131 31.44 5.64 4.92
N TYR A 132 31.17 6.20 3.75
CA TYR A 132 31.25 5.46 2.48
C TYR A 132 32.65 4.95 2.18
N SER A 133 33.68 5.78 2.37
CA SER A 133 35.06 5.36 2.12
C SER A 133 35.56 4.35 3.14
N THR A 134 35.14 4.48 4.41
CA THR A 134 35.54 3.53 5.45
C THR A 134 34.78 2.21 5.31
N ASN A 135 33.49 2.27 4.98
CA ASN A 135 32.65 1.09 4.79
C ASN A 135 33.09 0.31 3.54
N SER A 136 33.40 0.98 2.43
CA SER A 136 33.95 0.31 1.24
C SER A 136 35.33 -0.32 1.51
N LEU A 137 36.18 0.35 2.30
CA LEU A 137 37.46 -0.19 2.73
C LEU A 137 37.28 -1.44 3.61
N ILE A 138 36.44 -1.35 4.63
CA ILE A 138 36.10 -2.48 5.50
C ILE A 138 35.52 -3.62 4.67
N GLN A 139 34.62 -3.34 3.74
CA GLN A 139 33.99 -4.35 2.91
C GLN A 139 35.00 -5.04 1.99
N ARG A 140 35.94 -4.30 1.39
CA ARG A 140 37.05 -4.86 0.59
C ARG A 140 37.94 -5.78 1.42
N PHE A 141 38.32 -5.37 2.61
CA PHE A 141 39.22 -6.16 3.47
C PHE A 141 38.52 -7.27 4.26
N SER A 142 37.24 -7.12 4.55
CA SER A 142 36.43 -8.12 5.26
C SER A 142 35.91 -9.23 4.34
N SER A 143 35.69 -8.94 3.05
CA SER A 143 35.18 -9.92 2.08
C SER A 143 36.31 -10.59 1.27
N GLY A 144 37.55 -10.09 1.39
CA GLY A 144 38.65 -10.48 0.52
C GLY A 144 38.58 -9.75 -0.82
N GLU A 145 39.75 -9.33 -1.32
CA GLU A 145 39.95 -8.49 -2.52
C GLU A 145 39.09 -8.92 -3.72
N GLN A 146 38.94 -10.23 -3.91
CA GLN A 146 38.29 -10.82 -5.07
C GLN A 146 36.75 -10.87 -4.95
N GLN A 147 36.19 -11.09 -3.76
CA GLN A 147 34.72 -11.15 -3.61
C GLN A 147 34.06 -9.76 -3.60
N SER A 148 34.77 -8.70 -3.21
CA SER A 148 34.22 -7.34 -3.22
C SER A 148 34.18 -6.73 -4.61
N GLU A 149 35.18 -7.01 -5.45
CA GLU A 149 35.19 -6.59 -6.85
C GLU A 149 34.12 -7.38 -7.60
N ASP A 150 34.04 -8.70 -7.39
CA ASP A 150 32.97 -9.52 -7.97
C ASP A 150 31.58 -9.07 -7.49
N ALA A 151 31.38 -8.72 -6.21
CA ALA A 151 30.08 -8.25 -5.71
C ALA A 151 29.69 -6.86 -6.22
N ILE A 152 30.66 -5.94 -6.36
CA ILE A 152 30.41 -4.61 -6.97
C ILE A 152 30.11 -4.75 -8.45
N THR A 153 30.87 -5.56 -9.18
CA THR A 153 30.64 -5.83 -10.60
C THR A 153 29.29 -6.52 -10.80
N LEU A 154 28.93 -7.50 -9.96
CA LEU A 154 27.63 -8.16 -10.00
C LEU A 154 26.48 -7.17 -9.70
N MET A 155 26.65 -6.24 -8.75
CA MET A 155 25.64 -5.21 -8.49
C MET A 155 25.50 -4.22 -9.64
N ASP A 156 26.61 -3.80 -10.25
CA ASP A 156 26.60 -2.89 -11.39
C ASP A 156 25.99 -3.58 -12.64
N GLU A 157 26.27 -4.87 -12.81
CA GLU A 157 25.69 -5.70 -13.86
C GLU A 157 24.19 -5.95 -13.64
N GLU A 158 23.76 -6.23 -12.41
CA GLU A 158 22.33 -6.35 -12.06
C GLU A 158 21.59 -5.02 -12.27
N MET A 159 22.19 -3.91 -11.83
CA MET A 159 21.64 -2.57 -12.06
C MET A 159 21.51 -2.29 -13.55
N LYS A 160 22.55 -2.57 -14.35
CA LYS A 160 22.50 -2.38 -15.80
C LYS A 160 21.40 -3.23 -16.44
N ASN A 161 21.28 -4.50 -16.06
CA ASN A 161 20.22 -5.39 -16.54
C ASN A 161 18.81 -4.84 -16.19
N LYS A 162 18.62 -4.27 -14.99
CA LYS A 162 17.36 -3.63 -14.59
C LYS A 162 17.07 -2.37 -15.40
N HIS A 163 18.08 -1.57 -15.73
CA HIS A 163 17.90 -0.40 -16.60
C HIS A 163 17.53 -0.81 -18.04
N GLU A 164 18.15 -1.87 -18.56
CA GLU A 164 17.80 -2.42 -19.89
C GLU A 164 16.39 -3.02 -19.91
N GLU A 165 15.96 -3.69 -18.84
CA GLU A 165 14.60 -4.23 -18.67
C GLU A 165 13.56 -3.10 -18.68
N LEU A 166 13.82 -2.00 -17.96
CA LEU A 166 12.94 -0.82 -17.94
C LEU A 166 12.87 -0.14 -19.31
N ASP A 167 13.99 0.03 -20.02
CA ASP A 167 14.02 0.63 -21.36
C ASP A 167 13.23 -0.21 -22.38
N LYS A 168 13.29 -1.54 -22.25
CA LYS A 168 12.48 -2.45 -23.06
C LYS A 168 10.98 -2.29 -22.78
N LEU A 169 10.58 -2.20 -21.51
CA LEU A 169 9.18 -1.98 -21.13
C LEU A 169 8.67 -0.63 -21.63
N GLN A 170 9.51 0.41 -21.60
CA GLN A 170 9.20 1.74 -22.13
C GLN A 170 8.96 1.70 -23.65
N LYS A 171 9.81 1.01 -24.41
CA LYS A 171 9.63 0.81 -25.86
C LYS A 171 8.38 -0.02 -26.19
N GLU A 172 8.07 -1.05 -25.40
CA GLU A 172 6.84 -1.84 -25.53
C GLU A 172 5.60 -0.96 -25.32
N LEU A 173 5.61 -0.05 -24.33
CA LEU A 173 4.51 0.90 -24.12
C LEU A 173 4.34 1.89 -25.29
N GLU A 174 5.42 2.41 -25.85
CA GLU A 174 5.33 3.30 -27.02
C GLU A 174 4.75 2.59 -28.25
N ASN A 175 5.07 1.31 -28.44
CA ASN A 175 4.49 0.50 -29.51
C ASN A 175 3.02 0.21 -29.27
N LEU A 176 2.63 -0.14 -28.04
CA LEU A 176 1.23 -0.35 -27.65
C LEU A 176 0.40 0.93 -27.75
N LYS A 177 1.00 2.11 -27.57
CA LYS A 177 0.35 3.40 -27.76
C LYS A 177 0.12 3.73 -29.24
N LYS A 178 0.98 3.26 -30.14
CA LYS A 178 0.85 3.44 -31.60
C LYS A 178 -0.16 2.48 -32.22
N GLN A 179 -0.32 1.28 -31.63
CA GLN A 179 -1.38 0.33 -31.98
C GLN A 179 -2.69 0.80 -31.35
N GLY A 180 -3.60 1.34 -32.16
CA GLY A 180 -4.91 1.85 -31.70
C GLY A 180 -5.78 0.80 -30.99
N ASP A 181 -6.97 1.22 -30.55
CA ASP A 181 -7.90 0.37 -29.79
C ASP A 181 -8.51 -0.73 -30.67
N SER A 182 -7.91 -1.92 -30.60
CA SER A 182 -8.37 -3.15 -31.22
C SER A 182 -8.44 -4.23 -30.14
N SER A 183 -9.32 -5.22 -30.29
CA SER A 183 -9.48 -6.29 -29.29
C SER A 183 -8.16 -7.03 -29.01
N GLU A 184 -7.29 -7.16 -30.01
CA GLU A 184 -5.99 -7.80 -29.89
C GLU A 184 -4.95 -6.91 -29.18
N SER A 185 -5.04 -5.58 -29.35
CA SER A 185 -4.18 -4.63 -28.62
C SER A 185 -4.57 -4.53 -27.14
N GLN A 186 -5.81 -4.87 -26.76
CA GLN A 186 -6.21 -4.93 -25.35
C GLN A 186 -5.55 -6.10 -24.60
N GLU A 187 -5.54 -7.30 -25.16
CA GLU A 187 -4.86 -8.45 -24.55
C GLU A 187 -3.34 -8.23 -24.42
N GLN A 188 -2.73 -7.57 -25.42
CA GLN A 188 -1.30 -7.24 -25.39
C GLN A 188 -0.98 -6.20 -24.31
N ARG A 189 -1.88 -5.23 -24.07
CA ARG A 189 -1.74 -4.28 -22.96
C ARG A 189 -1.85 -4.97 -21.60
N GLU A 190 -2.81 -5.87 -21.42
CA GLU A 190 -2.97 -6.62 -20.15
C GLU A 190 -1.72 -7.46 -19.84
N LYS A 191 -1.19 -8.20 -20.82
CA LYS A 191 0.07 -8.96 -20.66
C LYS A 191 1.27 -8.07 -20.35
N TRP A 192 1.34 -6.88 -20.96
CA TRP A 192 2.37 -5.89 -20.67
C TRP A 192 2.22 -5.33 -19.24
N PHE A 193 1.00 -5.03 -18.79
CA PHE A 193 0.73 -4.57 -17.43
C PHE A 193 1.14 -5.61 -16.39
N ASP A 194 0.82 -6.89 -16.60
CA ASP A 194 1.22 -7.99 -15.70
C ASP A 194 2.74 -8.12 -15.61
N LYS A 195 3.44 -7.99 -16.74
CA LYS A 195 4.91 -8.02 -16.80
C LYS A 195 5.53 -6.85 -16.03
N VAL A 196 5.00 -5.64 -16.21
CA VAL A 196 5.45 -4.43 -15.49
C VAL A 196 5.19 -4.54 -14.00
N LEU A 197 4.00 -5.02 -13.62
CA LEU A 197 3.64 -5.27 -12.22
C LEU A 197 4.59 -6.27 -11.58
N GLY A 198 4.92 -7.37 -12.28
CA GLY A 198 5.88 -8.37 -11.81
C GLY A 198 7.27 -7.80 -11.56
N VAL A 199 7.75 -6.90 -12.41
CA VAL A 199 9.06 -6.25 -12.24
C VAL A 199 9.04 -5.23 -11.09
N LEU A 200 7.99 -4.41 -10.98
CA LEU A 200 7.80 -3.44 -9.90
C LEU A 200 7.61 -4.10 -8.53
N SER A 201 7.00 -5.28 -8.49
CA SER A 201 6.82 -6.06 -7.26
C SER A 201 8.08 -6.85 -6.86
N GLY A 202 9.17 -6.77 -7.63
CA GLY A 202 10.45 -7.40 -7.29
C GLY A 202 10.67 -8.79 -7.89
N GLY A 203 9.92 -9.17 -8.92
CA GLY A 203 9.97 -10.51 -9.52
C GLY A 203 9.17 -11.55 -8.74
N ASP A 204 8.80 -12.61 -9.45
CA ASP A 204 7.87 -13.66 -9.03
C ASP A 204 8.42 -14.48 -7.85
N ILE A 205 8.17 -14.04 -6.62
CA ILE A 205 7.86 -15.02 -5.59
C ILE A 205 6.41 -15.39 -5.88
N GLN A 206 6.14 -16.64 -6.25
CA GLN A 206 4.80 -17.21 -6.48
C GLN A 206 3.95 -17.25 -5.18
N LEU A 207 3.87 -16.13 -4.49
CA LEU A 207 3.14 -15.87 -3.26
C LEU A 207 1.65 -15.66 -3.58
N ASP A 208 1.33 -15.21 -4.78
CA ASP A 208 -0.03 -14.82 -5.19
C ASP A 208 -0.98 -16.03 -5.33
N ARG A 209 -0.43 -17.24 -5.55
CA ARG A 209 -1.21 -18.48 -5.50
C ARG A 209 -1.43 -18.99 -4.07
N GLN A 210 -0.61 -18.57 -3.11
CA GLN A 210 -0.58 -19.14 -1.76
C GLN A 210 -1.32 -18.29 -0.74
N ILE A 211 -1.48 -16.98 -0.97
CA ILE A 211 -2.03 -16.04 0.00
C ILE A 211 -3.38 -15.49 -0.49
N LYS A 212 -4.48 -15.93 0.14
CA LYS A 212 -5.83 -15.43 -0.16
C LYS A 212 -6.33 -14.51 0.96
N PRO A 213 -6.87 -13.32 0.66
CA PRO A 213 -7.44 -12.45 1.69
C PRO A 213 -8.72 -13.07 2.26
N ILE A 214 -8.88 -12.99 3.58
CA ILE A 214 -10.09 -13.44 4.26
C ILE A 214 -11.10 -12.30 4.23
N VAL A 215 -12.18 -12.51 3.48
CA VAL A 215 -13.32 -11.60 3.43
C VAL A 215 -14.41 -12.18 4.31
N CYS A 216 -14.87 -11.39 5.27
CA CYS A 216 -15.99 -11.80 6.11
C CYS A 216 -17.28 -11.94 5.28
N ALA A 217 -17.96 -13.08 5.36
CA ALA A 217 -19.21 -13.34 4.64
C ALA A 217 -20.37 -12.44 5.12
N GLU A 218 -20.39 -12.07 6.41
CA GLU A 218 -21.47 -11.24 6.97
C GLU A 218 -21.26 -9.74 6.72
N CYS A 219 -20.04 -9.24 6.90
CA CYS A 219 -19.77 -7.80 6.82
C CYS A 219 -19.04 -7.34 5.56
N GLY A 220 -18.63 -8.27 4.69
CA GLY A 220 -18.00 -7.99 3.39
C GLY A 220 -16.67 -7.24 3.46
N LYS A 221 -16.05 -7.13 4.64
CA LYS A 221 -14.81 -6.37 4.88
C LYS A 221 -13.64 -7.31 5.11
N SER A 222 -12.52 -7.03 4.45
CA SER A 222 -11.22 -7.63 4.75
C SER A 222 -10.52 -6.79 5.84
N THR A 223 -10.11 -7.41 6.93
CA THR A 223 -9.37 -6.74 8.02
C THR A 223 -7.86 -6.84 7.83
N GLY A 224 -7.40 -7.11 6.60
CA GLY A 224 -5.99 -7.37 6.31
C GLY A 224 -5.48 -8.71 6.83
N CYS A 225 -6.38 -9.66 7.14
CA CYS A 225 -6.02 -11.03 7.46
C CYS A 225 -6.00 -11.88 6.19
N TYR A 226 -4.99 -12.74 6.06
CA TYR A 226 -4.79 -13.59 4.89
C TYR A 226 -4.68 -15.05 5.33
N THR A 227 -5.19 -15.96 4.50
CA THR A 227 -4.98 -17.40 4.64
C THR A 227 -3.83 -17.82 3.73
N VAL A 228 -3.00 -18.73 4.23
CA VAL A 228 -1.92 -19.37 3.48
C VAL A 228 -2.35 -20.81 3.20
N LEU A 229 -2.22 -21.28 1.97
CA LEU A 229 -2.49 -22.68 1.61
C LEU A 229 -1.69 -23.65 2.50
N GLY A 230 -2.39 -24.56 3.18
CA GLY A 230 -1.81 -25.60 4.04
C GLY A 230 -1.69 -25.26 5.53
N ALA A 231 -2.03 -24.04 5.96
CA ALA A 231 -2.01 -23.66 7.38
C ALA A 231 -3.42 -23.61 7.99
N PRO A 232 -3.72 -24.39 9.05
CA PRO A 232 -5.01 -24.33 9.72
C PRO A 232 -5.18 -22.97 10.42
N LEU A 233 -6.22 -22.23 10.04
CA LEU A 233 -6.51 -20.91 10.57
C LEU A 233 -7.94 -20.84 11.10
N LYS A 234 -8.05 -20.49 12.38
CA LYS A 234 -9.32 -20.08 13.01
C LYS A 234 -9.34 -18.57 13.11
N TYR A 235 -10.21 -17.93 12.35
CA TYR A 235 -10.35 -16.48 12.32
C TYR A 235 -11.73 -16.06 12.83
N VAL A 236 -11.76 -15.04 13.69
CA VAL A 236 -13.01 -14.43 14.18
C VAL A 236 -13.00 -12.97 13.74
N CYS A 237 -14.02 -12.56 12.98
CA CYS A 237 -14.12 -11.19 12.49
C CYS A 237 -14.30 -10.21 13.66
N PRO A 238 -13.44 -9.19 13.83
CA PRO A 238 -13.52 -8.24 14.93
C PRO A 238 -14.69 -7.24 14.79
N LEU A 239 -15.37 -7.22 13.65
CA LEU A 239 -16.46 -6.28 13.37
C LEU A 239 -17.86 -6.87 13.64
N CYS A 240 -18.04 -8.17 13.45
CA CYS A 240 -19.34 -8.85 13.57
C CYS A 240 -19.30 -10.18 14.34
N GLY A 241 -18.12 -10.76 14.57
CA GLY A 241 -17.98 -12.04 15.27
C GLY A 241 -18.09 -13.29 14.38
N TRP A 242 -18.21 -13.13 13.06
CA TRP A 242 -18.20 -14.25 12.11
C TRP A 242 -16.95 -15.11 12.25
N LYS A 243 -17.14 -16.44 12.24
CA LYS A 243 -16.07 -17.43 12.43
C LYS A 243 -15.73 -18.08 11.09
N PHE A 244 -14.44 -18.13 10.79
CA PHE A 244 -13.86 -18.83 9.65
C PHE A 244 -12.95 -19.94 10.16
N ASP A 245 -13.16 -21.16 9.68
CA ASP A 245 -12.30 -22.31 9.93
C ASP A 245 -11.84 -22.87 8.57
N SER A 246 -10.52 -22.86 8.33
CA SER A 246 -9.96 -23.33 7.06
C SER A 246 -10.07 -24.85 6.87
N ASN A 247 -10.28 -25.62 7.95
CA ASN A 247 -10.34 -27.08 7.88
C ASN A 247 -11.64 -27.60 7.22
N GLU A 248 -12.70 -26.80 7.16
CA GLU A 248 -13.97 -27.21 6.54
C GLU A 248 -13.92 -27.09 5.00
N ILE A 249 -13.06 -26.24 4.46
CA ILE A 249 -13.04 -25.89 3.03
C ILE A 249 -12.28 -26.93 2.21
N ASP A 250 -11.25 -27.55 2.77
CA ASP A 250 -10.41 -28.55 2.06
C ASP A 250 -11.21 -29.81 1.70
N SER A 251 -12.15 -30.20 2.55
CA SER A 251 -13.05 -31.35 2.29
C SER A 251 -14.02 -31.12 1.13
N THR A 252 -14.35 -29.86 0.81
CA THR A 252 -15.36 -29.56 -0.22
C THR A 252 -14.75 -29.35 -1.61
N GLU A 253 -13.46 -28.99 -1.70
CA GLU A 253 -12.76 -28.86 -2.99
C GLU A 253 -12.24 -30.19 -3.54
N GLU A 254 -11.81 -31.12 -2.69
CA GLU A 254 -11.41 -32.47 -3.13
C GLU A 254 -12.59 -33.26 -3.72
N ASP A 255 -13.79 -33.13 -3.15
CA ASP A 255 -14.99 -33.80 -3.65
C ASP A 255 -15.46 -33.24 -5.01
N LYS A 256 -15.24 -31.95 -5.29
CA LYS A 256 -15.56 -31.34 -6.60
C LYS A 256 -14.54 -31.70 -7.68
N LYS A 257 -13.25 -31.83 -7.35
CA LYS A 257 -12.23 -32.29 -8.30
C LYS A 257 -12.45 -33.76 -8.67
N ARG A 258 -12.79 -34.64 -7.71
CA ARG A 258 -13.16 -36.05 -8.00
C ARG A 258 -14.42 -36.20 -8.86
N ALA A 259 -15.39 -35.30 -8.74
CA ALA A 259 -16.60 -35.32 -9.57
C ALA A 259 -16.34 -34.85 -11.02
N THR A 260 -15.34 -33.99 -11.24
CA THR A 260 -15.00 -33.46 -12.57
C THR A 260 -14.13 -34.44 -13.35
N ASP A 261 -13.17 -35.11 -12.70
CA ASP A 261 -12.32 -36.14 -13.34
C ASP A 261 -13.10 -37.39 -13.75
N LYS A 262 -14.15 -37.79 -13.00
CA LYS A 262 -15.02 -38.90 -13.41
C LYS A 262 -15.82 -38.60 -14.68
N LYS A 263 -16.20 -37.34 -14.91
CA LYS A 263 -17.01 -36.96 -16.08
C LYS A 263 -16.18 -36.89 -17.37
N GLN A 264 -14.86 -36.81 -17.26
CA GLN A 264 -13.94 -36.69 -18.39
C GLN A 264 -13.37 -38.06 -18.83
N LEU A 265 -13.45 -39.09 -17.98
CA LEU A 265 -13.11 -40.48 -18.34
C LEU A 265 -14.23 -41.24 -19.07
N ASP A 266 -15.48 -40.78 -18.99
CA ASP A 266 -16.63 -41.41 -19.67
C ASP A 266 -16.81 -40.95 -21.14
N ILE A 267 -16.00 -40.01 -21.63
CA ILE A 267 -16.14 -39.42 -22.99
C ILE A 267 -15.11 -40.01 -23.99
N SER A 268 -14.14 -40.80 -23.55
CA SER A 268 -13.02 -41.28 -24.41
C SER A 268 -13.07 -42.76 -24.83
N ASN A 269 -14.20 -43.47 -24.65
CA ASN A 269 -14.36 -44.85 -25.13
C ASN A 269 -15.33 -44.96 -26.32
N PRO A 270 -14.85 -44.88 -27.59
CA PRO A 270 -15.64 -45.28 -28.74
C PRO A 270 -15.61 -46.81 -28.86
N THR A 271 -16.72 -47.45 -28.53
CA THR A 271 -16.96 -48.86 -28.85
C THR A 271 -17.12 -49.03 -30.35
N TYR A 272 -16.25 -49.87 -30.93
CA TYR A 272 -16.41 -50.44 -32.27
C TYR A 272 -17.64 -51.36 -32.30
N ASN A 273 -18.51 -51.14 -33.29
CA ASN A 273 -19.28 -52.16 -33.98
C ASN A 273 -19.33 -51.77 -35.46
#